data_AF-A0A1F2VHM5-F1
#
_entry.id   AF-A0A1F2VHM5-F1
#
_cell.length_a   1.000
_cell.length_b   1.000
_cell.length_c   1.000
_cell.angle_alpha   90.00
_cell.angle_beta   90.00
_cell.angle_gamma   90.00
#
_symmetry.space_group_name_H-M   'P 1'
#
loop_
_entity.id
_entity.type
_entity.pdbx_description
1 polymer ?
#
loop_
_entity_poly.entity_id
_entity_poly.type
_entity_poly.pdbx_seq_one_letter_code
_entity_poly.pdbx_strand_id
1 'polypeptide(L)'
;MYEENQSPIEELVHLYVDGAFSRRELMRRVAAHTGGVAAAIAALSGLNLAHAQTAPSGPAASSVPADVEDLRVSDIEFPGESSPLFGHLAYPKETQGQKLPGVIVIHENRGLLEHIKDVTRRAARAGFVALGVDLLSRQGGTPQFPEPTQQSAAYGRTTTDGRLSDLISSVSYLKSLDFVESSRIGAVGFCAGGGNVWNLAVNLEELAAAVPFYGSPVPSAEQIERIKSPVLGIYAELDRNLTLRATPVISAMITQQKTVGFHLYQGVGHAFHNDTGPAYDSTAACDAWSRAMAWFNKFLRKPPAQPAP
;
A
#
# COMPACT_ATOMS: atom_id res chain seq x y z
N MET A 1 -5.32 -19.78 -0.83
CA MET A 1 -4.80 -20.74 -1.83
C MET A 1 -4.82 -20.00 -3.17
N TYR A 2 -3.73 -19.33 -3.54
CA TYR A 2 -3.56 -18.74 -4.88
C TYR A 2 -2.73 -19.74 -5.69
N GLU A 3 -3.40 -20.77 -6.19
CA GLU A 3 -2.89 -21.62 -7.28
C GLU A 3 -3.97 -21.58 -8.36
N GLU A 4 -4.06 -20.47 -9.07
CA GLU A 4 -4.61 -20.49 -10.42
C GLU A 4 -3.44 -20.22 -11.35
N ASN A 5 -3.29 -21.13 -12.31
CA ASN A 5 -2.28 -21.21 -13.34
C ASN A 5 -2.37 -19.97 -14.26
N GLN A 6 -1.97 -18.80 -13.76
CA GLN A 6 -1.98 -17.55 -14.52
C GLN A 6 -1.05 -17.70 -15.71
N SER A 7 -1.53 -17.35 -16.89
CA SER A 7 -0.72 -17.38 -18.09
C SER A 7 0.52 -16.50 -17.89
N PRO A 8 1.73 -16.89 -18.36
CA PRO A 8 2.91 -16.03 -18.30
C PRO A 8 2.68 -14.63 -18.91
N ILE A 9 1.73 -14.52 -19.85
CA ILE A 9 1.33 -13.24 -20.46
C ILE A 9 0.47 -12.41 -19.50
N GLU A 10 -0.42 -13.04 -18.72
CA GLU A 10 -1.23 -12.36 -17.71
C GLU A 10 -0.36 -11.81 -16.58
N GLU A 11 0.64 -12.59 -16.13
CA GLU A 11 1.62 -12.13 -15.14
C GLU A 11 2.37 -10.89 -15.64
N LEU A 12 2.84 -10.90 -16.89
CA LEU A 12 3.50 -9.74 -17.50
C LEU A 12 2.57 -8.52 -17.59
N VAL A 13 1.29 -8.73 -17.87
CA VAL A 13 0.28 -7.67 -17.88
C VAL A 13 0.06 -7.10 -16.49
N HIS A 14 -0.06 -7.94 -15.46
CA HIS A 14 -0.19 -7.50 -14.08
C HIS A 14 1.03 -6.69 -13.65
N LEU A 15 2.24 -7.18 -13.92
CA LEU A 15 3.48 -6.45 -13.66
C LEU A 15 3.51 -5.10 -14.38
N TYR A 16 3.07 -5.03 -15.64
CA TYR A 16 2.96 -3.77 -16.37
C TYR A 16 2.01 -2.79 -15.69
N VAL A 17 0.80 -3.24 -15.32
CA VAL A 17 -0.20 -2.42 -14.62
C VAL A 17 0.34 -1.91 -13.28
N ASP A 18 1.07 -2.76 -12.55
CA ASP A 18 1.74 -2.46 -11.27
C ASP A 18 3.00 -1.58 -11.46
N GLY A 19 3.28 -1.09 -12.68
CA GLY A 19 4.39 -0.17 -12.95
C GLY A 19 5.77 -0.82 -13.02
N ALA A 20 5.86 -2.12 -13.33
CA ALA A 20 7.15 -2.80 -13.43
C ALA A 20 7.99 -2.35 -14.63
N PHE A 21 7.35 -1.96 -15.73
CA PHE A 21 8.04 -1.59 -16.97
C PHE A 21 7.12 -0.84 -17.94
N SER A 22 7.72 -0.24 -18.97
CA SER A 22 6.98 0.52 -20.00
C SER A 22 6.17 -0.38 -20.95
N ARG A 23 5.22 0.20 -21.69
CA ARG A 23 4.45 -0.51 -22.72
C ARG A 23 5.33 -1.12 -23.81
N ARG A 24 6.44 -0.45 -24.17
CA ARG A 24 7.42 -0.98 -25.12
C ARG A 24 8.06 -2.26 -24.59
N GLU A 25 8.40 -2.27 -23.31
CA GLU A 25 9.02 -3.41 -22.66
C GLU A 25 8.02 -4.56 -22.45
N LEU A 26 6.75 -4.25 -22.12
CA LEU A 26 5.66 -5.25 -22.14
C LEU A 26 5.58 -5.94 -23.52
N MET A 27 5.50 -5.15 -24.60
CA MET A 27 5.43 -5.70 -25.96
C MET A 27 6.64 -6.59 -26.29
N ARG A 28 7.85 -6.19 -25.87
CA ARG A 28 9.07 -6.98 -26.05
C ARG A 28 9.00 -8.31 -25.30
N ARG A 29 8.59 -8.28 -24.03
CA ARG A 29 8.49 -9.48 -23.16
C ARG A 29 7.41 -10.45 -23.63
N VAL A 30 6.26 -9.94 -24.04
CA VAL A 30 5.17 -10.78 -24.60
C VAL A 30 5.58 -11.35 -25.95
N ALA A 31 6.20 -10.55 -26.83
CA ALA A 31 6.68 -11.06 -28.13
C ALA A 31 7.73 -12.18 -27.98
N ALA A 32 8.58 -12.10 -26.95
CA ALA A 32 9.51 -13.18 -26.62
C ALA A 32 8.78 -14.47 -26.19
N HIS A 33 7.65 -14.36 -25.48
CA HIS A 33 6.84 -15.52 -25.07
C HIS A 33 5.98 -16.08 -26.23
N THR A 34 5.45 -15.22 -27.10
CA THR A 34 4.54 -15.62 -28.19
C THR A 34 5.25 -15.91 -29.52
N GLY A 35 6.57 -15.73 -29.58
CA GLY A 35 7.38 -15.98 -30.79
C GLY A 35 7.26 -14.90 -31.88
N GLY A 36 6.70 -13.72 -31.57
CA GLY A 36 6.58 -12.63 -32.54
C GLY A 36 5.61 -11.51 -32.14
N VAL A 37 5.77 -10.33 -32.75
CA VAL A 37 5.01 -9.11 -32.43
C VAL A 37 3.52 -9.23 -32.77
N ALA A 38 3.17 -9.83 -33.90
CA ALA A 38 1.77 -10.01 -34.30
C ALA A 38 1.01 -10.92 -33.31
N ALA A 39 1.64 -12.01 -32.87
CA ALA A 39 1.08 -12.91 -31.86
C ALA A 39 0.95 -12.22 -30.48
N ALA A 40 1.90 -11.34 -30.13
CA ALA A 40 1.83 -10.55 -28.90
C ALA A 40 0.64 -9.58 -28.91
N ILE A 41 0.38 -8.89 -30.03
CA ILE A 41 -0.78 -7.99 -30.16
C ILE A 41 -2.08 -8.78 -29.98
N ALA A 42 -2.21 -9.94 -30.61
CA ALA A 42 -3.38 -10.80 -30.48
C ALA A 42 -3.59 -11.26 -29.02
N ALA A 43 -2.53 -11.71 -28.35
CA ALA A 43 -2.59 -12.14 -26.96
C ALA A 43 -3.02 -11.01 -26.01
N LEU A 44 -2.46 -9.80 -26.18
CA LEU A 44 -2.79 -8.64 -25.35
C LEU A 44 -4.20 -8.09 -25.60
N SER A 45 -4.71 -8.22 -26.83
CA SER A 45 -6.06 -7.78 -27.19
C SER A 45 -7.14 -8.60 -26.48
N GLY A 46 -6.87 -9.89 -26.20
CA GLY A 46 -7.77 -10.78 -25.47
C GLY A 46 -7.84 -10.50 -23.96
N LEU A 47 -6.84 -9.83 -23.38
CA LEU A 47 -6.73 -9.55 -21.94
C LEU A 47 -7.42 -8.24 -21.52
N ASN A 48 -8.17 -7.62 -22.44
CA ASN A 48 -8.94 -6.41 -22.18
C ASN A 48 -8.10 -5.33 -21.45
N LEU A 49 -6.92 -5.01 -22.02
CA LEU A 49 -6.10 -3.84 -21.68
C LEU A 49 -6.80 -2.51 -22.04
N ALA A 50 -8.11 -2.41 -21.80
CA ALA A 50 -8.86 -1.16 -21.78
C ALA A 50 -8.78 -0.68 -20.32
N HIS A 51 -7.86 0.18 -19.90
CA HIS A 51 -7.33 1.35 -20.56
C HIS A 51 -5.95 1.59 -19.95
N ALA A 52 -4.86 1.34 -20.68
CA ALA A 52 -3.65 2.08 -20.41
C ALA A 52 -3.98 3.54 -20.76
N GLN A 53 -4.46 4.28 -19.78
CA GLN A 53 -4.69 5.71 -19.95
C GLN A 53 -3.35 6.28 -20.41
N THR A 54 -3.39 7.08 -21.48
CA THR A 54 -2.27 7.94 -21.82
C THR A 54 -1.94 8.73 -20.57
N ALA A 55 -0.77 8.47 -19.98
CA ALA A 55 -0.32 9.13 -18.76
C ALA A 55 -0.58 10.64 -18.92
N PRO A 56 -1.41 11.26 -18.06
CA PRO A 56 -1.46 12.70 -18.03
C PRO A 56 -0.04 13.15 -17.67
N SER A 57 0.61 13.91 -18.57
CA SER A 57 1.82 14.65 -18.26
C SER A 57 1.44 15.83 -17.35
N GLY A 58 1.09 15.51 -16.11
CA GLY A 58 1.02 16.46 -15.01
C GLY A 58 2.27 16.29 -14.13
N PRO A 59 2.74 17.34 -13.45
CA PRO A 59 3.79 17.17 -12.46
C PRO A 59 3.33 16.13 -11.42
N ALA A 60 4.23 15.26 -10.97
CA ALA A 60 4.04 14.41 -9.79
C ALA A 60 3.86 15.32 -8.57
N ALA A 61 2.67 15.90 -8.40
CA ALA A 61 2.45 17.04 -7.51
C ALA A 61 2.57 16.71 -6.01
N SER A 62 2.93 15.46 -5.68
CA SER A 62 3.04 14.96 -4.31
C SER A 62 4.35 14.20 -4.04
N SER A 63 5.24 14.00 -5.02
CA SER A 63 6.49 13.27 -4.72
C SER A 63 7.38 14.05 -3.76
N VAL A 64 8.01 13.31 -2.84
CA VAL A 64 8.95 13.84 -1.86
C VAL A 64 10.31 13.23 -2.19
N PRO A 65 11.33 14.02 -2.55
CA PRO A 65 12.65 13.48 -2.86
C PRO A 65 13.34 12.93 -1.61
N ALA A 66 14.36 12.09 -1.80
CA ALA A 66 15.05 11.43 -0.70
C ALA A 66 15.92 12.40 0.13
N ASP A 67 16.42 13.47 -0.48
CA ASP A 67 17.29 14.49 0.12
C ASP A 67 16.52 15.68 0.74
N VAL A 68 15.22 15.50 0.99
CA VAL A 68 14.36 16.55 1.49
C VAL A 68 14.82 17.09 2.85
N GLU A 69 14.97 18.41 2.95
CA GLU A 69 15.61 19.04 4.10
C GLU A 69 14.74 19.10 5.37
N ASP A 70 13.41 19.01 5.26
CA ASP A 70 12.48 19.13 6.39
C ASP A 70 12.24 17.80 7.14
N LEU A 71 12.67 16.66 6.57
CA LEU A 71 12.49 15.33 7.14
C LEU A 71 13.82 14.71 7.59
N ARG A 72 13.75 13.85 8.61
CA ARG A 72 14.74 12.80 8.83
C ARG A 72 14.29 11.58 8.05
N VAL A 73 15.17 11.03 7.24
CA VAL A 73 14.91 9.87 6.38
C VAL A 73 16.07 8.89 6.53
N SER A 74 15.77 7.62 6.76
CA SER A 74 16.78 6.57 6.90
C SER A 74 16.21 5.21 6.52
N ASP A 75 16.98 4.44 5.75
CA ASP A 75 16.80 2.99 5.72
C ASP A 75 17.33 2.41 7.04
N ILE A 76 16.55 1.55 7.68
CA ILE A 76 16.81 1.01 9.02
C ILE A 76 16.66 -0.51 9.04
N GLU A 77 17.31 -1.12 10.03
CA GLU A 77 17.07 -2.48 10.46
C GLU A 77 16.49 -2.45 11.89
N PHE A 78 15.48 -3.27 12.16
CA PHE A 78 14.83 -3.34 13.46
C PHE A 78 14.44 -4.78 13.83
N PRO A 79 14.24 -5.09 15.13
CA PRO A 79 13.89 -6.45 15.55
C PRO A 79 12.53 -6.90 14.98
N GLY A 80 12.51 -8.05 14.32
CA GLY A 80 11.30 -8.84 14.04
C GLY A 80 11.26 -10.11 14.89
N GLU A 81 10.12 -10.82 14.88
CA GLU A 81 9.93 -12.03 15.68
C GLU A 81 10.95 -13.14 15.37
N SER A 82 11.23 -13.36 14.08
CA SER A 82 12.10 -14.48 13.63
C SER A 82 13.42 -14.05 12.99
N SER A 83 13.47 -12.82 12.47
CA SER A 83 14.64 -12.24 11.81
C SER A 83 14.58 -10.73 11.96
N PRO A 84 15.72 -10.02 11.82
CA PRO A 84 15.68 -8.59 11.62
C PRO A 84 14.80 -8.22 10.41
N LEU A 85 14.16 -7.06 10.52
CA LEU A 85 13.31 -6.48 9.48
C LEU A 85 13.96 -5.21 8.97
N PHE A 86 13.86 -4.99 7.66
CA PHE A 86 14.29 -3.77 7.01
C PHE A 86 13.09 -2.83 6.82
N GLY A 87 13.36 -1.53 6.89
CA GLY A 87 12.35 -0.53 6.60
C GLY A 87 12.94 0.81 6.20
N HIS A 88 12.08 1.67 5.67
CA HIS A 88 12.36 3.07 5.39
C HIS A 88 11.61 3.90 6.42
N LEU A 89 12.34 4.58 7.31
CA LEU A 89 11.78 5.43 8.35
C LEU A 89 11.87 6.91 7.91
N ALA A 90 10.76 7.63 7.95
CA ALA A 90 10.71 9.05 7.68
C ALA A 90 9.86 9.80 8.73
N TYR A 91 10.32 10.96 9.19
CA TYR A 91 9.57 11.81 10.12
C TYR A 91 10.06 13.27 10.09
N PRO A 92 9.22 14.26 10.49
CA PRO A 92 9.63 15.65 10.56
C PRO A 92 10.86 15.89 11.45
N LYS A 93 11.80 16.75 11.01
CA LYS A 93 12.96 17.14 11.84
C LYS A 93 12.53 17.90 13.10
N GLU A 94 11.57 18.81 12.92
CA GLU A 94 11.03 19.66 13.96
C GLU A 94 9.67 19.11 14.44
N THR A 95 9.64 18.62 15.68
CA THR A 95 8.41 18.13 16.31
C THR A 95 7.93 19.05 17.44
N GLN A 96 8.66 20.14 17.72
CA GLN A 96 8.40 21.07 18.83
C GLN A 96 8.27 20.35 20.19
N GLY A 97 8.99 19.24 20.38
CA GLY A 97 8.93 18.42 21.59
C GLY A 97 7.66 17.55 21.71
N GLN A 98 6.81 17.52 20.69
CA GLN A 98 5.60 16.70 20.66
C GLN A 98 5.91 15.29 20.16
N LYS A 99 5.25 14.29 20.78
CA LYS A 99 5.17 12.95 20.22
C LYS A 99 4.20 12.95 19.04
N LEU A 100 4.62 12.35 17.93
CA LEU A 100 3.84 12.33 16.70
C LEU A 100 3.14 10.97 16.51
N PRO A 101 1.93 10.94 15.92
CA PRO A 101 1.30 9.67 15.53
C PRO A 101 2.13 8.91 14.50
N GLY A 102 2.06 7.58 14.56
CA GLY A 102 2.77 6.68 13.67
C GLY A 102 1.92 6.17 12.50
N VAL A 103 2.53 5.90 11.35
CA VAL A 103 1.88 5.26 10.20
C VAL A 103 2.79 4.17 9.62
N ILE A 104 2.28 2.94 9.56
CA ILE A 104 2.90 1.86 8.78
C ILE A 104 2.47 1.99 7.33
N VAL A 105 3.44 1.99 6.40
CA VAL A 105 3.21 2.05 4.95
C VAL A 105 3.59 0.69 4.35
N ILE A 106 2.62 0.00 3.78
CA ILE A 106 2.77 -1.37 3.30
C ILE A 106 2.82 -1.40 1.78
N HIS A 107 3.90 -1.96 1.25
CA HIS A 107 4.17 -2.00 -0.19
C HIS A 107 3.23 -2.94 -0.98
N GLU A 108 3.30 -2.81 -2.31
CA GLU A 108 2.60 -3.67 -3.28
C GLU A 108 3.20 -5.09 -3.32
N ASN A 109 2.96 -5.87 -4.37
CA ASN A 109 3.49 -7.24 -4.51
C ASN A 109 4.99 -7.32 -4.86
N ARG A 110 5.76 -6.21 -4.84
CA ARG A 110 7.16 -6.16 -5.30
C ARG A 110 8.19 -5.70 -4.26
N GLY A 111 7.81 -5.63 -2.99
CA GLY A 111 8.73 -5.18 -1.95
C GLY A 111 8.80 -3.66 -1.81
N LEU A 112 9.73 -3.19 -0.97
CA LEU A 112 9.92 -1.79 -0.61
C LEU A 112 10.69 -1.01 -1.70
N LEU A 113 10.03 -0.81 -2.83
CA LEU A 113 10.52 -0.01 -3.96
C LEU A 113 10.45 1.50 -3.68
N GLU A 114 11.12 2.29 -4.52
CA GLU A 114 11.22 3.75 -4.35
C GLU A 114 9.86 4.44 -4.29
N HIS A 115 8.87 3.99 -5.07
CA HIS A 115 7.51 4.52 -4.98
C HIS A 115 6.96 4.47 -3.54
N ILE A 116 7.16 3.35 -2.84
CA ILE A 116 6.66 3.19 -1.47
C ILE A 116 7.52 3.99 -0.48
N LYS A 117 8.85 4.07 -0.70
CA LYS A 117 9.72 4.94 0.09
C LYS A 117 9.29 6.41 -0.03
N ASP A 118 8.93 6.86 -1.23
CA ASP A 118 8.34 8.18 -1.47
C ASP A 118 7.02 8.35 -0.71
N VAL A 119 6.09 7.41 -0.80
CA VAL A 119 4.83 7.46 -0.04
C VAL A 119 5.07 7.52 1.48
N THR A 120 6.08 6.82 2.00
CA THR A 120 6.51 6.96 3.39
C THR A 120 6.96 8.38 3.71
N ARG A 121 7.75 9.02 2.84
CA ARG A 121 8.15 10.43 3.00
C ARG A 121 6.96 11.39 2.87
N ARG A 122 5.97 11.09 2.01
CA ARG A 122 4.71 11.86 1.92
C ARG A 122 3.93 11.83 3.23
N ALA A 123 3.82 10.65 3.87
CA ALA A 123 3.20 10.52 5.17
C ALA A 123 3.98 11.29 6.24
N ALA A 124 5.31 11.23 6.20
CA ALA A 124 6.15 12.02 7.10
C ALA A 124 5.95 13.54 6.94
N ARG A 125 5.89 14.03 5.69
CA ARG A 125 5.59 15.44 5.38
C ARG A 125 4.19 15.87 5.84
N ALA A 126 3.24 14.94 5.93
CA ALA A 126 1.92 15.18 6.52
C ALA A 126 1.92 15.22 8.07
N GLY A 127 3.09 15.09 8.71
CA GLY A 127 3.27 15.22 10.15
C GLY A 127 3.21 13.91 10.94
N PHE A 128 3.44 12.77 10.28
CA PHE A 128 3.46 11.45 10.92
C PHE A 128 4.88 10.90 11.07
N VAL A 129 5.10 9.96 11.98
CA VAL A 129 6.28 9.09 11.92
C VAL A 129 5.92 7.89 11.05
N ALA A 130 6.49 7.83 9.85
CA ALA A 130 6.12 6.85 8.84
C ALA A 130 7.20 5.77 8.69
N LEU A 131 6.78 4.50 8.71
CA LEU A 131 7.64 3.35 8.48
C LEU A 131 7.14 2.56 7.26
N GLY A 132 7.87 2.64 6.16
CA GLY A 132 7.73 1.70 5.04
C GLY A 132 8.41 0.39 5.39
N VAL A 133 7.65 -0.70 5.52
CA VAL A 133 8.19 -2.01 5.93
C VAL A 133 8.53 -2.84 4.70
N ASP A 134 9.69 -3.49 4.70
CA ASP A 134 10.05 -4.46 3.65
C ASP A 134 9.60 -5.88 4.05
N LEU A 135 8.48 -6.35 3.50
CA LEU A 135 7.98 -7.71 3.76
C LEU A 135 8.80 -8.80 3.05
N LEU A 136 9.87 -8.45 2.33
CA LEU A 136 10.87 -9.38 1.82
C LEU A 136 12.08 -9.52 2.76
N SER A 137 12.04 -8.91 3.95
CA SER A 137 13.16 -8.94 4.92
C SER A 137 13.64 -10.33 5.28
N ARG A 138 12.73 -11.29 5.48
CA ARG A 138 13.06 -12.70 5.75
C ARG A 138 13.83 -13.38 4.63
N GLN A 139 13.83 -12.79 3.43
CA GLN A 139 14.57 -13.24 2.25
C GLN A 139 15.78 -12.33 1.94
N GLY A 140 16.21 -11.49 2.90
CA GLY A 140 17.33 -10.55 2.73
C GLY A 140 16.94 -9.17 2.20
N GLY A 141 15.64 -8.91 2.05
CA GLY A 141 15.08 -7.62 1.61
C GLY A 141 14.93 -7.50 0.10
N THR A 142 14.19 -6.47 -0.31
CA THR A 142 13.89 -6.13 -1.70
C THR A 142 15.14 -5.97 -2.59
N PRO A 143 16.27 -5.42 -2.12
CA PRO A 143 17.50 -5.32 -2.93
C PRO A 143 18.07 -6.66 -3.43
N GLN A 144 17.68 -7.81 -2.84
CA GLN A 144 18.10 -9.13 -3.31
C GLN A 144 17.42 -9.56 -4.62
N PHE A 145 16.37 -8.83 -5.04
CA PHE A 145 15.55 -9.16 -6.20
C PHE A 145 15.59 -7.99 -7.20
N PRO A 146 16.59 -7.93 -8.08
CA PRO A 146 16.78 -6.81 -9.00
C PRO A 146 15.69 -6.72 -10.09
N GLU A 147 15.06 -7.85 -10.45
CA GLU A 147 14.05 -7.89 -11.51
C GLU A 147 12.62 -7.94 -10.95
N PRO A 148 11.65 -7.25 -11.56
CA PRO A 148 10.25 -7.25 -11.10
C PRO A 148 9.61 -8.63 -10.95
N THR A 149 9.92 -9.58 -11.85
CA THR A 149 9.43 -10.96 -11.74
C THR A 149 10.00 -11.67 -10.52
N GLN A 150 11.27 -11.43 -10.19
CA GLN A 150 11.90 -11.99 -8.99
C GLN A 150 11.31 -11.37 -7.72
N GLN A 151 10.99 -10.08 -7.74
CA GLN A 151 10.33 -9.37 -6.64
C GLN A 151 8.94 -9.95 -6.37
N SER A 152 8.10 -10.08 -7.41
CA SER A 152 6.77 -10.67 -7.29
C SER A 152 6.81 -12.13 -6.87
N ALA A 153 7.75 -12.92 -7.42
CA ALA A 153 7.95 -14.30 -6.98
C ALA A 153 8.42 -14.38 -5.52
N ALA A 154 9.29 -13.47 -5.07
CA ALA A 154 9.72 -13.39 -3.68
C ALA A 154 8.56 -13.06 -2.76
N TYR A 155 7.72 -12.09 -3.12
CA TYR A 155 6.52 -11.78 -2.37
C TYR A 155 5.57 -12.97 -2.31
N GLY A 156 5.38 -13.69 -3.43
CA GLY A 156 4.55 -14.89 -3.51
C GLY A 156 5.02 -16.05 -2.61
N ARG A 157 6.32 -16.12 -2.28
CA ARG A 157 6.87 -17.09 -1.32
C ARG A 157 6.62 -16.73 0.15
N THR A 158 6.16 -15.50 0.44
CA THR A 158 5.82 -15.11 1.81
C THR A 158 4.48 -15.72 2.24
N THR A 159 4.30 -15.93 3.55
CA THR A 159 3.03 -16.40 4.12
C THR A 159 2.21 -15.23 4.66
N THR A 160 0.88 -15.38 4.73
CA THR A 160 0.00 -14.37 5.36
C THR A 160 0.36 -14.15 6.84
N ASP A 161 0.62 -15.23 7.58
CA ASP A 161 0.96 -15.14 9.01
C ASP A 161 2.35 -14.53 9.23
N GLY A 162 3.33 -14.87 8.38
CA GLY A 162 4.66 -14.26 8.43
C GLY A 162 4.60 -12.75 8.19
N ARG A 163 3.86 -12.31 7.17
CA ARG A 163 3.65 -10.88 6.90
C ARG A 163 2.92 -10.18 8.05
N LEU A 164 1.91 -10.82 8.65
CA LEU A 164 1.21 -10.27 9.81
C LEU A 164 2.14 -10.10 11.02
N SER A 165 2.94 -11.13 11.33
CA SER A 165 3.97 -11.09 12.39
C SER A 165 4.98 -9.95 12.17
N ASP A 166 5.45 -9.78 10.94
CA ASP A 166 6.40 -8.71 10.60
C ASP A 166 5.77 -7.31 10.74
N LEU A 167 4.49 -7.17 10.37
CA LEU A 167 3.75 -5.91 10.54
C LEU A 167 3.45 -5.59 12.02
N ILE A 168 3.11 -6.59 12.84
CA ILE A 168 2.95 -6.41 14.29
C ILE A 168 4.28 -6.00 14.94
N SER A 169 5.39 -6.61 14.50
CA SER A 169 6.75 -6.23 14.93
C SER A 169 7.05 -4.78 14.53
N SER A 170 6.61 -4.35 13.35
CA SER A 170 6.78 -2.98 12.85
C SER A 170 5.98 -1.95 13.66
N VAL A 171 4.74 -2.29 14.05
CA VAL A 171 3.95 -1.47 14.99
C VAL A 171 4.66 -1.37 16.33
N SER A 172 5.13 -2.50 16.88
CA SER A 172 5.89 -2.53 18.15
C SER A 172 7.16 -1.69 18.08
N TYR A 173 7.88 -1.71 16.96
CA TYR A 173 9.05 -0.87 16.75
C TYR A 173 8.69 0.62 16.76
N LEU A 174 7.65 1.05 16.04
CA LEU A 174 7.22 2.45 16.12
C LEU A 174 6.84 2.86 17.55
N LYS A 175 6.17 1.99 18.32
CA LYS A 175 5.82 2.25 19.72
C LYS A 175 7.02 2.45 20.64
N SER A 176 8.17 1.85 20.32
CA SER A 176 9.37 1.95 21.16
C SER A 176 10.16 3.24 20.94
N LEU A 177 9.85 4.00 19.89
CA LEU A 177 10.49 5.28 19.61
C LEU A 177 9.92 6.37 20.53
N ASP A 178 10.78 7.02 21.32
CA ASP A 178 10.36 8.01 22.33
C ASP A 178 9.57 9.21 21.76
N PHE A 179 9.76 9.52 20.48
CA PHE A 179 9.10 10.60 19.74
C PHE A 179 7.81 10.16 19.04
N VAL A 180 7.37 8.91 19.21
CA VAL A 180 6.10 8.40 18.69
C VAL A 180 5.04 8.35 19.80
N GLU A 181 3.83 8.79 19.48
CA GLU A 181 2.66 8.56 20.32
C GLU A 181 2.19 7.11 20.14
N SER A 182 2.63 6.24 21.05
CA SER A 182 2.49 4.78 20.93
C SER A 182 1.04 4.30 20.87
N SER A 183 0.08 5.09 21.36
CA SER A 183 -1.35 4.79 21.28
C SER A 183 -2.00 5.19 19.93
N ARG A 184 -1.25 5.81 19.01
CA ARG A 184 -1.78 6.43 17.78
C ARG A 184 -1.03 5.96 16.54
N ILE A 185 -1.06 4.65 16.29
CA ILE A 185 -0.46 4.05 15.10
C ILE A 185 -1.55 3.58 14.14
N GLY A 186 -1.49 4.07 12.91
CA GLY A 186 -2.32 3.60 11.80
C GLY A 186 -1.53 2.83 10.75
N ALA A 187 -2.24 2.27 9.77
CA ALA A 187 -1.63 1.59 8.63
C ALA A 187 -2.31 1.99 7.32
N VAL A 188 -1.49 2.20 6.28
CA VAL A 188 -1.92 2.37 4.88
C VAL A 188 -1.16 1.37 4.03
N GLY A 189 -1.79 0.84 2.99
CA GLY A 189 -1.14 -0.12 2.11
C GLY A 189 -1.82 -0.22 0.77
N PHE A 190 -1.05 -0.61 -0.24
CA PHE A 190 -1.44 -0.55 -1.65
C PHE A 190 -1.39 -1.94 -2.27
N CYS A 191 -2.38 -2.29 -3.10
CA CYS A 191 -2.47 -3.61 -3.74
C CYS A 191 -2.40 -4.72 -2.67
N ALA A 192 -1.37 -5.58 -2.73
CA ALA A 192 -1.14 -6.62 -1.75
C ALA A 192 -0.96 -6.05 -0.33
N GLY A 193 -0.36 -4.87 -0.19
CA GLY A 193 -0.29 -4.11 1.05
C GLY A 193 -1.66 -3.68 1.58
N GLY A 194 -2.62 -3.35 0.70
CA GLY A 194 -3.99 -3.06 1.11
C GLY A 194 -4.68 -4.30 1.71
N GLY A 195 -4.41 -5.49 1.17
CA GLY A 195 -4.84 -6.74 1.78
C GLY A 195 -4.21 -6.99 3.14
N ASN A 196 -2.93 -6.65 3.31
CA ASN A 196 -2.27 -6.71 4.61
C ASN A 196 -2.84 -5.71 5.63
N VAL A 197 -3.28 -4.51 5.20
CA VAL A 197 -3.98 -3.57 6.10
C VAL A 197 -5.29 -4.17 6.61
N TRP A 198 -6.07 -4.84 5.75
CA TRP A 198 -7.25 -5.57 6.20
C TRP A 198 -6.91 -6.67 7.20
N ASN A 199 -5.87 -7.46 6.92
CA ASN A 199 -5.42 -8.52 7.82
C ASN A 199 -4.96 -7.97 9.18
N LEU A 200 -4.24 -6.85 9.18
CA LEU A 200 -3.80 -6.17 10.39
C LEU A 200 -4.99 -5.62 11.18
N ALA A 201 -5.97 -5.00 10.52
CA ALA A 201 -7.17 -4.46 11.18
C ALA A 201 -8.01 -5.53 11.89
N VAL A 202 -8.02 -6.77 11.39
CA VAL A 202 -8.71 -7.92 12.00
C VAL A 202 -7.95 -8.45 13.21
N ASN A 203 -6.62 -8.48 13.15
CA ASN A 203 -5.79 -9.21 14.11
C ASN A 203 -5.03 -8.33 15.11
N LEU A 204 -5.08 -7.01 14.97
CA LEU A 204 -4.45 -6.06 15.87
C LEU A 204 -5.48 -5.06 16.39
N GLU A 205 -6.07 -5.36 17.56
CA GLU A 205 -7.14 -4.55 18.17
C GLU A 205 -6.72 -3.11 18.46
N GLU A 206 -5.43 -2.90 18.75
CA GLU A 206 -4.82 -1.61 19.09
C GLU A 206 -4.45 -0.75 17.88
N LEU A 207 -4.72 -1.20 16.65
CA LEU A 207 -4.52 -0.39 15.45
C LEU A 207 -5.50 0.80 15.48
N ALA A 208 -4.99 2.03 15.44
CA ALA A 208 -5.79 3.23 15.66
C ALA A 208 -6.54 3.72 14.41
N ALA A 209 -6.10 3.34 13.21
CA ALA A 209 -6.79 3.59 11.93
C ALA A 209 -6.21 2.74 10.80
N ALA A 210 -7.03 2.38 9.82
CA ALA A 210 -6.61 1.58 8.66
C ALA A 210 -7.11 2.19 7.33
N VAL A 211 -6.24 2.22 6.32
CA VAL A 211 -6.56 2.73 4.98
C VAL A 211 -6.05 1.75 3.90
N PRO A 212 -6.82 0.71 3.56
CA PRO A 212 -6.48 -0.18 2.44
C PRO A 212 -6.81 0.47 1.09
N PHE A 213 -5.80 0.57 0.22
CA PHE A 213 -5.93 0.97 -1.18
C PHE A 213 -5.96 -0.27 -2.09
N TYR A 214 -7.07 -0.44 -2.82
CA TYR A 214 -7.30 -1.47 -3.85
C TYR A 214 -6.67 -2.82 -3.50
N GLY A 215 -6.85 -3.24 -2.24
CA GLY A 215 -6.34 -4.49 -1.72
C GLY A 215 -7.46 -5.49 -1.54
N SER A 216 -7.15 -6.79 -1.68
CA SER A 216 -8.16 -7.82 -1.47
C SER A 216 -8.57 -7.80 0.00
N PRO A 217 -9.85 -7.53 0.33
CA PRO A 217 -10.31 -7.70 1.69
C PRO A 217 -10.24 -9.18 2.06
N VAL A 218 -9.84 -9.45 3.29
CA VAL A 218 -9.74 -10.80 3.86
C VAL A 218 -10.80 -11.17 4.92
N PRO A 219 -11.54 -10.24 5.56
CA PRO A 219 -12.38 -10.64 6.69
C PRO A 219 -13.71 -11.30 6.27
N SER A 220 -14.04 -12.42 6.91
CA SER A 220 -15.41 -12.93 7.02
C SER A 220 -16.29 -12.00 7.88
N ALA A 221 -17.61 -12.24 7.88
CA ALA A 221 -18.53 -11.48 8.72
C ALA A 221 -18.15 -11.54 10.22
N GLU A 222 -17.72 -12.70 10.71
CA GLU A 222 -17.27 -12.90 12.09
C GLU A 222 -15.94 -12.19 12.36
N GLN A 223 -15.04 -12.16 11.38
CA GLN A 223 -13.76 -11.45 11.53
C GLN A 223 -13.95 -9.93 11.58
N ILE A 224 -14.99 -9.40 10.93
CA ILE A 224 -15.34 -7.96 11.03
C ILE A 224 -15.65 -7.56 12.47
N GLU A 225 -16.24 -8.45 13.29
CA GLU A 225 -16.57 -8.15 14.69
C GLU A 225 -15.32 -7.81 15.52
N ARG A 226 -14.17 -8.40 15.17
CA ARG A 226 -12.86 -8.17 15.80
C ARG A 226 -12.26 -6.82 15.44
N ILE A 227 -12.62 -6.25 14.29
CA ILE A 227 -12.11 -4.95 13.84
C ILE A 227 -12.61 -3.85 14.80
N LYS A 228 -11.67 -3.22 15.50
CA LYS A 228 -11.90 -2.03 16.34
C LYS A 228 -11.47 -0.73 15.67
N SER A 229 -10.53 -0.82 14.73
CA SER A 229 -9.98 0.33 14.02
C SER A 229 -11.02 0.96 13.08
N PRO A 230 -11.06 2.30 12.96
CA PRO A 230 -11.71 3.00 11.87
C PRO A 230 -11.05 2.64 10.52
N VAL A 231 -11.83 2.15 9.55
CA VAL A 231 -11.33 1.76 8.23
C VAL A 231 -11.82 2.70 7.12
N LEU A 232 -10.91 3.15 6.25
CA LEU A 232 -11.24 3.84 5.00
C LEU A 232 -10.80 3.00 3.79
N GLY A 233 -11.74 2.34 3.12
CA GLY A 233 -11.46 1.60 1.88
C GLY A 233 -11.40 2.53 0.67
N ILE A 234 -10.30 2.48 -0.09
CA ILE A 234 -10.12 3.24 -1.33
C ILE A 234 -9.99 2.26 -2.50
N TYR A 235 -10.92 2.31 -3.46
CA TYR A 235 -11.01 1.35 -4.56
C TYR A 235 -11.22 2.03 -5.91
N ALA A 236 -11.03 1.27 -6.98
CA ALA A 236 -11.06 1.73 -8.36
C ALA A 236 -12.18 1.02 -9.15
N GLU A 237 -12.96 1.76 -9.93
CA GLU A 237 -14.09 1.24 -10.69
C GLU A 237 -13.66 0.18 -11.73
N LEU A 238 -12.54 0.41 -12.42
CA LEU A 238 -12.06 -0.52 -13.44
C LEU A 238 -11.35 -1.74 -12.84
N ASP A 239 -10.99 -1.69 -11.55
CA ASP A 239 -10.54 -2.87 -10.77
C ASP A 239 -11.75 -3.66 -10.23
N ARG A 240 -12.55 -4.18 -11.16
CA ARG A 240 -13.83 -4.81 -10.83
C ARG A 240 -13.69 -5.99 -9.88
N ASN A 241 -12.63 -6.79 -10.01
CA ASN A 241 -12.45 -7.98 -9.20
C ASN A 241 -12.25 -7.64 -7.71
N LEU A 242 -11.38 -6.67 -7.40
CA LEU A 242 -11.15 -6.27 -6.01
C LEU A 242 -12.30 -5.43 -5.46
N THR A 243 -12.88 -4.55 -6.27
CA THR A 243 -14.05 -3.76 -5.89
C THR A 243 -15.26 -4.63 -5.55
N LEU A 244 -15.56 -5.67 -6.34
CA LEU A 244 -16.65 -6.61 -6.05
C LEU A 244 -16.43 -7.39 -4.75
N ARG A 245 -15.17 -7.67 -4.39
CA ARG A 245 -14.83 -8.31 -3.10
C ARG A 245 -14.95 -7.35 -1.92
N ALA A 246 -14.68 -6.06 -2.11
CA ALA A 246 -14.76 -5.03 -1.08
C ALA A 246 -16.18 -4.69 -0.65
N THR A 247 -17.11 -4.58 -1.60
CA THR A 247 -18.46 -4.09 -1.34
C THR A 247 -19.20 -4.89 -0.25
N PRO A 248 -19.21 -6.24 -0.23
CA PRO A 248 -19.86 -7.01 0.82
C PRO A 248 -19.24 -6.78 2.21
N VAL A 249 -17.90 -6.66 2.30
CA VAL A 249 -17.19 -6.40 3.56
C VAL A 249 -17.56 -5.03 4.11
N ILE A 250 -17.56 -3.99 3.26
CA ILE A 250 -17.98 -2.64 3.65
C ILE A 250 -19.44 -2.64 4.10
N SER A 251 -20.33 -3.32 3.36
CA SER A 251 -21.74 -3.43 3.75
C SER A 251 -21.91 -4.12 5.11
N ALA A 252 -21.15 -5.18 5.38
CA ALA A 252 -21.19 -5.88 6.67
C ALA A 252 -20.64 -5.00 7.80
N MET A 253 -19.57 -4.23 7.56
CA MET A 253 -19.07 -3.23 8.51
C MET A 253 -20.12 -2.18 8.87
N ILE A 254 -20.87 -1.68 7.88
CA ILE A 254 -21.97 -0.73 8.10
C ILE A 254 -23.07 -1.37 8.96
N THR A 255 -23.50 -2.59 8.62
CA THR A 255 -24.53 -3.33 9.37
C THR A 255 -24.11 -3.58 10.83
N GLN A 256 -22.82 -3.88 11.05
CA GLN A 256 -22.23 -4.06 12.38
C GLN A 256 -21.86 -2.73 13.08
N GLN A 257 -22.28 -1.59 12.54
CA GLN A 257 -22.04 -0.24 13.10
C GLN A 257 -20.56 0.05 13.36
N LYS A 258 -19.67 -0.50 12.52
CA LYS A 258 -18.25 -0.18 12.53
C LYS A 258 -18.02 1.23 11.98
N THR A 259 -16.94 1.87 12.41
CA THR A 259 -16.52 3.14 11.81
C THR A 259 -15.85 2.86 10.47
N VAL A 260 -16.59 3.05 9.38
CA VAL A 260 -16.13 2.72 8.03
C VAL A 260 -16.41 3.86 7.05
N GLY A 261 -15.44 4.14 6.18
CA GLY A 261 -15.59 4.93 4.98
C GLY A 261 -15.23 4.11 3.75
N PHE A 262 -15.83 4.43 2.61
CA PHE A 262 -15.55 3.77 1.34
C PHE A 262 -15.61 4.79 0.20
N HIS A 263 -14.57 4.80 -0.63
CA HIS A 263 -14.50 5.63 -1.83
C HIS A 263 -14.14 4.78 -3.04
N LEU A 264 -14.97 4.89 -4.08
CA LEU A 264 -14.78 4.25 -5.36
C LEU A 264 -14.47 5.31 -6.42
N TYR A 265 -13.25 5.32 -6.93
CA TYR A 265 -12.81 6.24 -7.98
C TYR A 265 -13.26 5.74 -9.34
N GLN A 266 -14.04 6.57 -10.05
CA GLN A 266 -14.56 6.26 -11.38
C GLN A 266 -13.47 6.42 -12.44
N GLY A 267 -13.53 5.61 -13.49
CA GLY A 267 -12.66 5.71 -14.66
C GLY A 267 -11.19 5.29 -14.46
N VAL A 268 -10.77 4.95 -13.24
CA VAL A 268 -9.39 4.52 -12.94
C VAL A 268 -9.30 3.02 -12.67
N GLY A 269 -8.12 2.45 -12.90
CA GLY A 269 -7.81 1.03 -12.69
C GLY A 269 -7.03 0.73 -11.42
N HIS A 270 -6.57 -0.52 -11.32
CA HIS A 270 -5.68 -0.95 -10.24
C HIS A 270 -4.39 -0.12 -10.23
N ALA A 271 -3.79 0.07 -9.04
CA ALA A 271 -2.54 0.82 -8.88
C ALA A 271 -2.59 2.29 -9.34
N PHE A 272 -3.77 2.94 -9.39
CA PHE A 272 -3.89 4.33 -9.85
C PHE A 272 -3.11 5.37 -9.03
N HIS A 273 -2.71 5.03 -7.80
CA HIS A 273 -1.87 5.88 -6.95
C HIS A 273 -0.37 5.72 -7.24
N ASN A 274 0.05 4.67 -7.95
CA ASN A 274 1.45 4.41 -8.25
C ASN A 274 1.93 5.28 -9.43
N ASP A 275 2.54 6.42 -9.09
CA ASP A 275 3.12 7.40 -10.03
C ASP A 275 4.33 6.91 -10.84
N THR A 276 4.83 5.71 -10.59
CA THR A 276 5.86 5.08 -11.43
C THR A 276 5.26 4.19 -12.52
N GLY A 277 3.96 3.90 -12.44
CA GLY A 277 3.27 2.98 -13.33
C GLY A 277 2.37 3.64 -14.39
N PRO A 278 2.00 2.89 -15.44
CA PRO A 278 1.13 3.35 -16.51
C PRO A 278 -0.32 3.53 -16.10
N ALA A 279 -0.72 2.99 -14.93
CA ALA A 279 -2.07 3.13 -14.39
C ALA A 279 -2.26 4.43 -13.58
N TYR A 280 -1.20 5.23 -13.39
CA TYR A 280 -1.25 6.45 -12.59
C TYR A 280 -2.30 7.44 -13.10
N ASP A 281 -3.21 7.82 -12.21
CA ASP A 281 -4.12 8.94 -12.41
C ASP A 281 -3.86 9.99 -11.34
N SER A 282 -3.22 11.10 -11.73
CA SER A 282 -2.83 12.15 -10.79
C SER A 282 -3.99 12.77 -10.02
N THR A 283 -5.18 12.87 -10.63
CA THR A 283 -6.35 13.50 -9.98
C THR A 283 -6.90 12.58 -8.90
N ALA A 284 -7.13 11.31 -9.25
CA ALA A 284 -7.61 10.30 -8.31
C ALA A 284 -6.58 10.02 -7.22
N ALA A 285 -5.28 9.95 -7.56
CA ALA A 285 -4.20 9.73 -6.61
C ALA A 285 -4.11 10.85 -5.57
N CYS A 286 -4.14 12.12 -6.01
CA CYS A 286 -4.08 13.27 -5.11
C CYS A 286 -5.30 13.36 -4.18
N ASP A 287 -6.51 13.13 -4.70
CA ASP A 287 -7.73 13.12 -3.86
C ASP A 287 -7.70 11.95 -2.87
N ALA A 288 -7.33 10.75 -3.33
CA ALA A 288 -7.23 9.55 -2.50
C ALA A 288 -6.22 9.70 -1.37
N TRP A 289 -5.05 10.26 -1.67
CA TRP A 289 -4.05 10.55 -0.66
C TRP A 289 -4.52 11.59 0.35
N SER A 290 -5.17 12.66 -0.12
CA SER A 290 -5.74 13.70 0.74
C SER A 290 -6.78 13.12 1.70
N ARG A 291 -7.65 12.21 1.24
CA ARG A 291 -8.62 11.51 2.08
C ARG A 291 -7.98 10.58 3.09
N ALA A 292 -6.93 9.85 2.69
CA ALA A 292 -6.17 9.00 3.61
C ALA A 292 -5.55 9.83 4.74
N MET A 293 -4.92 10.97 4.41
CA MET A 293 -4.34 11.86 5.40
C MET A 293 -5.42 12.50 6.28
N ALA A 294 -6.57 12.88 5.73
CA ALA A 294 -7.70 13.38 6.50
C ALA A 294 -8.24 12.32 7.48
N TRP A 295 -8.30 11.05 7.07
CA TRP A 295 -8.67 9.93 7.93
C TRP A 295 -7.69 9.79 9.10
N PHE A 296 -6.39 9.77 8.83
CA PHE A 296 -5.37 9.72 9.87
C PHE A 296 -5.38 10.95 10.77
N ASN A 297 -5.57 12.15 10.23
CA ASN A 297 -5.71 13.35 11.04
C ASN A 297 -6.90 13.26 12.00
N LYS A 298 -8.02 12.68 11.57
CA LYS A 298 -9.21 12.50 12.41
C LYS A 298 -9.00 11.49 13.54
N PHE A 299 -8.31 10.38 13.27
CA PHE A 299 -8.26 9.25 14.21
C PHE A 299 -6.93 9.08 14.95
N LEU A 300 -5.83 9.60 14.42
CA LEU A 300 -4.50 9.49 15.03
C LEU A 300 -4.09 10.74 15.79
N ARG A 301 -4.53 11.94 15.39
CA ARG A 301 -4.16 13.16 16.11
C ARG A 301 -4.97 13.27 17.41
N LYS A 302 -4.33 13.79 18.45
CA LYS A 302 -5.02 14.18 19.68
C LYS A 302 -6.01 15.30 19.35
N PRO A 303 -7.26 15.24 19.84
CA PRO A 303 -8.15 16.39 19.77
C PRO A 303 -7.46 17.60 20.42
N PRO A 304 -7.64 18.83 19.90
CA PRO A 304 -7.18 20.01 20.62
C PRO A 304 -7.77 19.98 22.04
N ALA A 305 -6.96 20.32 23.04
CA ALA A 305 -7.46 20.45 24.41
C ALA A 305 -8.65 21.41 24.38
N GLN A 306 -9.81 20.98 24.89
CA GLN A 306 -10.90 21.92 25.10
C GLN A 306 -10.40 23.02 26.03
N PRO A 307 -10.66 24.31 25.72
CA PRO A 307 -10.35 25.38 26.67
C PRO A 307 -11.04 25.03 27.99
N ALA A 308 -10.29 25.14 29.09
CA ALA A 308 -10.84 24.97 30.42
C ALA A 308 -12.06 25.91 30.58
N PRO A 309 -13.14 25.45 31.25
CA PRO A 309 -14.35 26.25 31.45
C PRO A 309 -14.07 27.56 32.19
#